data_AF-A0A1V5QMH3-F1
#
_entry.id   AF-A0A1V5QMH3-F1
#
_cell.length_a   1.000
_cell.length_b   1.000
_cell.length_c   1.000
_cell.angle_alpha   90.00
_cell.angle_beta   90.00
_cell.angle_gamma   90.00
#
_symmetry.space_group_name_H-M   'P 1'
#
loop_
_entity.id
_entity.type
_entity.pdbx_description
1 polymer ?
#
loop_
_entity_poly.entity_id
_entity_poly.type
_entity_poly.pdbx_seq_one_letter_code
_entity_poly.pdbx_strand_id
1 'polypeptide(L)'
;MKKNIFFNEGGQASAPFELMVAVIIMSFVMVVGYMVLDTVNTQVCLNSVDREMTEFKLALEDSVARMSSTPLVFRPEGTCFSSKKSTLKIYNEETRSVCSSVCGFAANSCFIMVFSSKMPGISTKRKCLNLPAFTSFQEEPTCTDMVLQGQGFSTIDPTIEGEFLPGSYVIRNISSVGDHFPRICVWYKAV
;
A
#
# COMPACT_ATOMS: atom_id res chain seq x y z
N MET A 1 -34.21 -56.19 -61.36
CA MET A 1 -32.91 -55.77 -60.80
C MET A 1 -33.11 -54.53 -59.94
N LYS A 2 -33.08 -54.67 -58.61
CA LYS A 2 -33.17 -53.58 -57.63
C LYS A 2 -31.74 -53.27 -57.16
N LYS A 3 -31.22 -52.09 -57.46
CA LYS A 3 -29.96 -51.57 -56.88
C LYS A 3 -30.32 -50.84 -55.59
N ASN A 4 -30.02 -51.46 -54.45
CA ASN A 4 -30.04 -50.80 -53.15
C ASN A 4 -28.79 -49.91 -53.06
N ILE A 5 -28.99 -48.59 -53.03
CA ILE A 5 -27.95 -47.63 -52.65
C ILE A 5 -28.00 -47.54 -51.13
N PHE A 6 -26.99 -48.13 -50.49
CA PHE A 6 -26.73 -48.04 -49.07
C PHE A 6 -26.44 -46.58 -48.68
N PHE A 7 -27.21 -46.03 -47.75
CA PHE A 7 -26.81 -44.86 -46.96
C PHE A 7 -25.62 -45.26 -46.08
N ASN A 8 -24.50 -44.59 -46.26
CA ASN A 8 -23.31 -44.74 -45.44
C ASN A 8 -23.40 -43.78 -44.24
N GLU A 9 -24.02 -44.21 -43.14
CA GLU A 9 -24.10 -43.47 -41.86
C GLU A 9 -22.82 -43.66 -41.02
N GLY A 10 -21.67 -43.26 -41.57
CA GLY A 10 -20.36 -43.47 -40.93
C GLY A 10 -19.51 -42.22 -40.72
N GLY A 11 -20.05 -41.00 -40.88
CA GLY A 11 -19.23 -39.79 -41.08
C GLY A 11 -19.58 -38.52 -40.30
N GLN A 12 -20.47 -38.56 -39.28
CA GLN A 12 -20.91 -37.33 -38.59
C GLN A 12 -20.84 -37.40 -37.05
N ALA A 13 -20.00 -38.27 -36.47
CA ALA A 13 -19.83 -38.33 -35.01
C ALA A 13 -18.61 -37.54 -34.47
N SER A 14 -17.62 -37.24 -35.31
CA SER A 14 -16.37 -36.59 -34.87
C SER A 14 -16.51 -35.08 -34.66
N ALA A 15 -17.25 -34.38 -35.54
CA ALA A 15 -17.42 -32.93 -35.46
C ALA A 15 -18.07 -32.42 -34.14
N PRO A 16 -19.15 -33.01 -33.60
CA PRO A 16 -19.72 -32.57 -32.33
C PRO A 16 -18.84 -32.94 -31.12
N PHE A 17 -18.11 -34.07 -31.19
CA PHE A 17 -17.18 -34.47 -30.13
C PHE A 17 -15.97 -33.53 -30.07
N GLU A 18 -15.38 -33.20 -31.22
CA GLU A 18 -14.25 -32.27 -31.33
C GLU A 18 -14.61 -30.87 -30.82
N LEU A 19 -15.82 -30.39 -31.16
CA LEU A 19 -16.34 -29.13 -30.64
C LEU A 19 -16.52 -29.14 -29.11
N MET A 20 -17.01 -30.24 -28.54
CA MET A 20 -17.17 -30.38 -27.09
C MET A 20 -15.81 -30.34 -26.37
N VAL A 21 -14.81 -31.06 -26.89
CA VAL A 21 -13.44 -31.06 -26.35
C VAL A 21 -12.83 -29.66 -26.43
N ALA A 22 -13.00 -28.96 -27.56
CA ALA A 22 -12.50 -27.59 -27.72
C ALA A 22 -13.13 -26.61 -26.70
N VAL A 23 -14.44 -26.73 -26.44
CA VAL A 23 -15.14 -25.90 -25.43
C VAL A 23 -14.63 -26.19 -24.02
N ILE A 24 -14.43 -27.47 -23.67
CA ILE A 24 -13.89 -27.86 -22.36
C ILE A 24 -12.48 -27.28 -22.18
N ILE A 25 -11.61 -27.40 -23.19
CA ILE A 25 -10.24 -26.86 -23.12
C ILE A 25 -10.27 -25.33 -22.99
N MET A 26 -11.09 -24.64 -23.80
CA MET A 26 -11.21 -23.17 -23.73
C MET A 26 -11.71 -22.69 -22.37
N SER A 27 -12.73 -23.35 -21.81
CA SER A 27 -13.23 -23.00 -20.47
C SER A 27 -12.19 -23.22 -19.38
N PHE A 28 -11.43 -24.31 -19.44
CA PHE A 28 -10.33 -24.56 -18.50
C PHE A 28 -9.22 -23.50 -18.61
N VAL A 29 -8.80 -23.16 -19.82
CA VAL A 29 -7.79 -22.12 -20.06
C VAL A 29 -8.27 -20.77 -19.53
N MET A 30 -9.54 -20.41 -19.72
CA MET A 30 -10.10 -19.18 -19.16
C MET A 30 -10.05 -19.18 -17.63
N VAL A 31 -10.49 -20.26 -16.98
CA VAL A 31 -10.48 -20.36 -15.51
C VAL A 31 -9.06 -20.23 -14.97
N VAL A 32 -8.10 -20.96 -15.52
CA VAL A 32 -6.69 -20.87 -15.12
C VAL A 32 -6.13 -19.47 -15.39
N GLY A 33 -6.46 -18.88 -16.55
CA GLY A 33 -6.07 -17.52 -16.91
C GLY A 33 -6.54 -16.49 -15.89
N TYR A 34 -7.80 -16.57 -15.44
CA TYR A 34 -8.33 -15.69 -14.40
C TYR A 34 -7.61 -15.85 -13.05
N MET A 35 -7.30 -17.09 -12.63
CA MET A 35 -6.56 -17.34 -11.39
C MET A 35 -5.14 -16.75 -11.43
N VAL A 36 -4.46 -16.85 -12.57
CA VAL A 36 -3.12 -16.27 -12.76
C VAL A 36 -3.18 -14.75 -12.74
N LEU A 37 -4.15 -14.13 -13.43
CA LEU A 37 -4.31 -12.68 -13.45
C LEU A 37 -4.57 -12.10 -12.06
N ASP A 38 -5.39 -12.76 -11.24
CA ASP A 38 -5.66 -12.32 -9.87
C ASP A 38 -4.41 -12.36 -8.98
N THR A 39 -3.61 -13.41 -9.15
CA THR A 39 -2.32 -13.56 -8.45
C THR A 39 -1.34 -12.47 -8.85
N VAL A 40 -1.20 -12.20 -10.16
CA VAL A 40 -0.31 -11.15 -10.68
C VAL A 40 -0.75 -9.78 -10.20
N ASN A 41 -2.05 -9.48 -10.26
CA ASN A 41 -2.59 -8.21 -9.80
C ASN A 41 -2.31 -7.98 -8.30
N THR A 42 -2.46 -9.03 -7.48
CA THR A 42 -2.12 -8.98 -6.05
C THR A 42 -0.63 -8.74 -5.82
N GLN A 43 0.25 -9.36 -6.60
CA GLN A 43 1.71 -9.15 -6.49
C GLN A 43 2.12 -7.74 -6.92
N VAL A 44 1.59 -7.24 -8.03
CA VAL A 44 1.83 -5.86 -8.50
C VAL A 44 1.39 -4.87 -7.42
N CYS A 45 0.24 -5.12 -6.81
CA CYS A 45 -0.28 -4.32 -5.72
C CYS A 45 0.67 -4.27 -4.52
N LEU A 46 1.11 -5.44 -4.04
CA LEU A 46 2.05 -5.55 -2.92
C LEU A 46 3.38 -4.85 -3.20
N ASN A 47 3.88 -4.95 -4.42
CA ASN A 47 5.13 -4.31 -4.81
C ASN A 47 4.99 -2.78 -4.90
N SER A 48 3.85 -2.26 -5.39
CA SER A 48 3.60 -0.81 -5.39
C SER A 48 3.55 -0.27 -3.97
N VAL A 49 2.81 -0.94 -3.07
CA VAL A 49 2.73 -0.58 -1.66
C VAL A 49 4.11 -0.59 -1.01
N ASP A 50 4.90 -1.64 -1.21
CA ASP A 50 6.24 -1.73 -0.61
C ASP A 50 7.16 -0.62 -1.10
N ARG A 51 7.07 -0.29 -2.40
CA ARG A 51 7.82 0.81 -3.01
C ARG A 51 7.42 2.16 -2.41
N GLU A 52 6.12 2.48 -2.38
CA GLU A 52 5.60 3.74 -1.84
C GLU A 52 5.91 3.90 -0.35
N MET A 53 5.76 2.82 0.44
CA MET A 53 6.20 2.80 1.84
C MET A 53 7.70 3.04 1.97
N THR A 54 8.51 2.49 1.07
CA THR A 54 9.97 2.68 1.12
C THR A 54 10.35 4.10 0.74
N GLU A 55 9.76 4.67 -0.31
CA GLU A 55 9.97 6.05 -0.72
C GLU A 55 9.54 7.03 0.38
N PHE A 56 8.37 6.81 0.97
CA PHE A 56 7.87 7.59 2.10
C PHE A 56 8.79 7.51 3.32
N LYS A 57 9.22 6.29 3.69
CA LYS A 57 10.18 6.06 4.77
C LYS A 57 11.45 6.87 4.55
N LEU A 58 12.08 6.72 3.39
CA LEU A 58 13.36 7.37 3.09
C LEU A 58 13.23 8.89 3.12
N ALA A 59 12.15 9.42 2.57
CA ALA A 59 11.92 10.86 2.55
C ALA A 59 11.63 11.42 3.95
N LEU A 60 10.89 10.70 4.79
CA LEU A 60 10.63 11.06 6.18
C LEU A 60 11.94 11.04 7.00
N GLU A 61 12.72 9.96 6.87
CA GLU A 61 14.02 9.83 7.53
C GLU A 61 15.00 10.92 7.10
N ASP A 62 15.06 11.25 5.81
CA ASP A 62 15.93 12.31 5.29
C ASP A 62 15.50 13.70 5.79
N SER A 63 14.19 13.99 5.80
CA SER A 63 13.64 15.24 6.34
C SER A 63 13.97 15.41 7.83
N VAL A 64 13.93 14.32 8.58
CA VAL A 64 14.26 14.31 10.01
C VAL A 64 15.76 14.41 10.24
N ALA A 65 16.57 13.62 9.54
CA ALA A 65 18.02 13.61 9.68
C ALA A 65 18.67 14.94 9.28
N ARG A 66 18.15 15.59 8.23
CA ARG A 66 18.65 16.89 7.76
C ARG A 66 18.01 18.08 8.47
N MET A 67 17.02 17.84 9.34
CA MET A 67 16.13 18.87 9.87
C MET A 67 15.58 19.80 8.77
N SER A 68 15.26 19.22 7.60
CA SER A 68 14.89 19.99 6.43
C SER A 68 13.44 20.49 6.50
N SER A 69 13.26 21.79 6.31
CA SER A 69 11.94 22.42 6.20
C SER A 69 11.28 22.26 4.83
N THR A 70 11.94 21.53 3.89
CA THR A 70 11.36 21.22 2.60
C THR A 70 10.10 20.36 2.79
N PRO A 71 8.94 20.76 2.25
CA PRO A 71 7.72 19.98 2.38
C PRO A 71 7.84 18.70 1.55
N LEU A 72 7.63 17.56 2.18
CA LEU A 72 7.48 16.28 1.53
C LEU A 72 6.00 16.07 1.19
N VAL A 73 5.69 15.85 -0.08
CA VAL A 73 4.34 15.50 -0.52
C VAL A 73 4.27 13.99 -0.68
N PHE A 74 3.37 13.35 0.06
CA PHE A 74 3.07 11.94 -0.07
C PHE A 74 1.63 11.78 -0.54
N ARG A 75 1.46 11.08 -1.65
CA ARG A 75 0.15 10.72 -2.19
C ARG A 75 0.16 9.20 -2.37
N PRO A 76 -0.47 8.43 -1.46
CA PRO A 76 -0.69 7.02 -1.69
C PRO A 76 -1.66 6.89 -2.88
N GLU A 77 -1.11 6.80 -4.09
CA GLU A 77 -1.85 6.71 -5.34
C GLU A 77 -1.97 5.24 -5.75
N GLY A 78 -3.18 4.81 -6.11
CA GLY A 78 -3.41 3.49 -6.69
C GLY A 78 -4.54 2.70 -6.03
N THR A 79 -5.01 1.69 -6.76
CA THR A 79 -6.13 0.81 -6.36
C THR A 79 -5.87 0.08 -5.03
N CYS A 80 -4.59 -0.07 -4.65
CA CYS A 80 -4.17 -0.75 -3.44
C CYS A 80 -4.42 0.03 -2.15
N PHE A 81 -4.25 1.35 -2.18
CA PHE A 81 -4.52 2.26 -1.06
C PHE A 81 -5.93 2.83 -1.11
N SER A 82 -6.52 2.93 -2.30
CA SER A 82 -7.84 3.53 -2.54
C SER A 82 -9.02 2.68 -2.07
N SER A 83 -8.80 1.39 -1.78
CA SER A 83 -9.85 0.56 -1.19
C SER A 83 -10.14 1.03 0.24
N LYS A 84 -11.41 1.22 0.63
CA LYS A 84 -11.85 1.48 2.03
C LYS A 84 -11.47 0.36 3.04
N LYS A 85 -10.55 -0.51 2.65
CA LYS A 85 -10.10 -1.73 3.30
C LYS A 85 -8.60 -1.71 3.59
N SER A 86 -7.85 -0.71 3.11
CA SER A 86 -6.43 -0.54 3.36
C SER A 86 -6.17 0.61 4.33
N THR A 87 -5.22 0.42 5.23
CA THR A 87 -4.84 1.37 6.27
C THR A 87 -3.33 1.41 6.35
N LEU A 88 -2.75 2.60 6.26
CA LEU A 88 -1.35 2.83 6.59
C LEU A 88 -1.30 3.54 7.95
N LYS A 89 -0.42 3.13 8.86
CA LYS A 89 -0.32 3.69 10.22
C LYS A 89 1.14 3.86 10.58
N ILE A 90 1.46 4.87 11.38
CA ILE A 90 2.76 4.98 12.05
C ILE A 90 2.47 4.93 13.54
N TYR A 91 3.17 4.11 14.29
CA TYR A 91 3.07 4.13 15.75
C TYR A 91 4.44 3.92 16.38
N ASN A 92 4.53 4.35 17.64
CA ASN A 92 5.68 4.08 18.48
C ASN A 92 5.48 2.70 19.13
N GLU A 93 6.38 1.77 18.84
CA GLU A 93 6.44 0.45 19.45
C GLU A 93 7.41 0.49 20.62
N GLU A 94 6.94 0.14 21.82
CA GLU A 94 7.72 0.14 23.06
C GLU A 94 8.27 -1.25 23.40
N THR A 95 7.93 -2.27 22.60
CA THR A 95 8.37 -3.64 22.83
C THR A 95 9.71 -3.91 22.14
N ARG A 96 10.77 -4.09 22.94
CA ARG A 96 12.12 -4.38 22.44
C ARG A 96 12.22 -5.57 21.50
N SER A 97 11.45 -6.63 21.73
CA SER A 97 11.44 -7.82 20.84
C SER A 97 10.86 -7.49 19.47
N VAL A 98 9.78 -6.71 19.42
CA VAL A 98 9.16 -6.27 18.15
C VAL A 98 10.13 -5.37 17.39
N CYS A 99 10.71 -4.36 18.06
CA CYS A 99 11.73 -3.50 17.46
C CYS A 99 12.92 -4.30 16.91
N SER A 100 13.44 -5.26 17.66
CA SER A 100 14.54 -6.11 17.17
C SER A 100 14.15 -6.94 15.95
N SER A 101 12.92 -7.43 15.87
CA SER A 101 12.46 -8.25 14.74
C SER A 101 12.17 -7.43 13.48
N VAL A 102 11.64 -6.22 13.62
CA VAL A 102 11.22 -5.37 12.49
C VAL A 102 12.33 -4.44 12.03
N CYS A 103 13.10 -3.89 12.96
CA CYS A 103 14.16 -2.91 12.68
C CYS A 103 15.56 -3.54 12.59
N GLY A 104 15.75 -4.77 13.09
CA GLY A 104 17.07 -5.43 13.11
C GLY A 104 18.00 -4.95 14.23
N PHE A 105 17.53 -4.10 15.16
CA PHE A 105 18.29 -3.63 16.31
C PHE A 105 17.45 -3.61 17.59
N ALA A 106 18.10 -3.86 18.72
CA ALA A 106 17.44 -4.02 20.02
C ALA A 106 17.31 -2.66 20.75
N ALA A 107 16.33 -1.84 20.36
CA ALA A 107 15.97 -0.60 21.04
C ALA A 107 14.77 -0.78 21.99
N ASN A 108 14.66 0.07 23.02
CA ASN A 108 13.52 0.08 23.94
C ASN A 108 12.26 0.66 23.30
N SER A 109 12.40 1.51 22.28
CA SER A 109 11.29 1.97 21.47
C SER A 109 11.73 2.20 20.02
N CYS A 110 10.79 2.11 19.08
CA CYS A 110 11.03 2.36 17.67
C CYS A 110 9.75 2.79 16.96
N PHE A 111 9.89 3.59 15.91
CA PHE A 111 8.75 3.94 15.06
C PHE A 111 8.56 2.86 13.99
N ILE A 112 7.35 2.32 13.89
CA ILE A 112 6.99 1.32 12.90
C ILE A 112 5.86 1.86 12.03
N MET A 113 6.09 1.83 10.72
CA MET A 113 5.05 2.06 9.74
C MET A 113 4.45 0.74 9.29
N VAL A 114 3.12 0.63 9.38
CA VAL A 114 2.38 -0.59 9.08
C VAL A 114 1.32 -0.31 8.04
N PHE A 115 1.36 -1.08 6.96
CA PHE A 115 0.26 -1.18 6.01
C PHE A 115 -0.50 -2.48 6.25
N SER A 116 -1.82 -2.39 6.38
CA SER A 116 -2.71 -3.54 6.42
C SER A 116 -3.85 -3.35 5.43
N SER A 117 -4.25 -4.45 4.78
CA SER A 117 -5.43 -4.46 3.91
C SER A 117 -6.32 -5.65 4.22
N LYS A 118 -7.64 -5.46 4.09
CA LYS A 118 -8.64 -6.54 4.15
C LYS A 118 -8.83 -7.24 2.80
N MET A 119 -7.99 -6.97 1.81
CA MET A 119 -8.01 -7.67 0.52
C MET A 119 -7.43 -9.10 0.67
N PRO A 120 -8.06 -10.13 0.09
CA PRO A 120 -7.55 -11.49 0.13
C PRO A 120 -6.15 -11.56 -0.51
N GLY A 121 -5.25 -12.35 0.08
CA GLY A 121 -3.88 -12.53 -0.40
C GLY A 121 -2.90 -11.40 -0.05
N ILE A 122 -3.35 -10.29 0.54
CA ILE A 122 -2.49 -9.18 0.97
C ILE A 122 -2.15 -9.32 2.46
N SER A 123 -0.87 -9.53 2.75
CA SER A 123 -0.34 -9.57 4.12
C SER A 123 0.00 -8.18 4.65
N THR A 124 -0.01 -8.03 5.97
CA THR A 124 0.46 -6.82 6.65
C THR A 124 1.93 -6.58 6.32
N LYS A 125 2.24 -5.39 5.81
CA LYS A 125 3.62 -4.94 5.57
C LYS A 125 4.05 -4.01 6.69
N ARG A 126 5.28 -4.20 7.17
CA ARG A 126 5.88 -3.38 8.22
C ARG A 126 7.20 -2.83 7.73
N LYS A 127 7.46 -1.55 7.97
CA LYS A 127 8.74 -0.90 7.74
C LYS A 127 9.14 -0.18 9.01
N CYS A 128 10.34 -0.47 9.49
CA CYS A 128 10.94 0.33 10.56
C CYS A 128 11.25 1.73 10.04
N LEU A 129 10.96 2.76 10.83
CA LEU A 129 11.38 4.14 10.60
C LEU A 129 12.52 4.47 11.56
N ASN A 130 13.67 4.83 11.01
CA ASN A 130 14.87 5.25 11.74
C ASN A 130 14.75 6.72 12.16
N LEU A 131 13.78 6.99 13.02
CA LEU A 131 13.57 8.30 13.62
C LEU A 131 14.17 8.32 15.03
N PRO A 132 14.74 9.45 15.48
CA PRO A 132 15.13 9.62 16.87
C PRO A 132 13.97 9.33 17.82
N ALA A 133 14.23 8.68 18.95
CA ALA A 133 13.19 8.24 19.90
C ALA A 133 12.32 9.40 20.44
N PHE A 134 12.85 10.62 20.43
CA PHE A 134 12.17 11.83 20.90
C PHE A 134 11.56 12.66 19.76
N THR A 135 11.37 12.06 18.58
CA THR A 135 10.65 12.71 17.48
C THR A 135 9.20 12.92 17.91
N SER A 136 8.71 14.15 17.81
CA SER A 136 7.33 14.49 18.14
C SER A 136 6.56 14.91 16.89
N PHE A 137 5.39 14.32 16.68
CA PHE A 137 4.41 14.82 15.74
C PHE A 137 3.60 15.92 16.43
N GLN A 138 3.50 17.07 15.79
CA GLN A 138 2.86 18.26 16.32
C GLN A 138 1.56 18.52 15.57
N GLU A 139 0.58 19.08 16.27
CA GLU A 139 -0.70 19.52 15.71
C GLU A 139 -0.85 21.03 15.85
N GLU A 140 -2.03 21.55 15.53
CA GLU A 140 -2.39 22.93 15.85
C GLU A 140 -2.31 23.20 17.37
N PRO A 141 -1.88 24.41 17.78
CA PRO A 141 -1.58 25.59 16.94
C PRO A 141 -0.16 25.63 16.35
N THR A 142 0.69 24.65 16.66
CA THR A 142 2.13 24.69 16.32
C THR A 142 2.38 24.51 14.81
N CYS A 143 1.53 23.71 14.15
CA CYS A 143 1.59 23.41 12.73
C CYS A 143 0.71 24.32 11.86
N THR A 144 0.50 25.57 12.28
CA THR A 144 -0.32 26.52 11.51
C THR A 144 0.43 26.96 10.24
N ASP A 145 -0.03 26.52 9.09
CA ASP A 145 0.44 26.97 7.77
C ASP A 145 -0.76 27.48 6.96
N MET A 146 -0.87 28.81 6.85
CA MET A 146 -2.00 29.48 6.18
C MET A 146 -2.11 29.12 4.69
N VAL A 147 -0.99 28.74 4.04
CA VAL A 147 -1.00 28.34 2.63
C VAL A 147 -1.64 26.97 2.49
N LEU A 148 -1.27 26.02 3.36
CA LEU A 148 -1.84 24.67 3.34
C LEU A 148 -3.30 24.67 3.80
N GLN A 149 -3.65 25.44 4.83
CA GLN A 149 -5.03 25.63 5.27
C GLN A 149 -5.90 26.24 4.17
N GLY A 150 -5.40 27.26 3.45
CA GLY A 150 -6.07 27.84 2.28
C GLY A 150 -6.25 26.86 1.12
N GLN A 151 -5.44 25.80 1.06
CA GLN A 151 -5.58 24.71 0.10
C GLN A 151 -6.49 23.57 0.60
N GLY A 152 -7.06 23.69 1.80
CA GLY A 152 -7.97 22.70 2.40
C GLY A 152 -7.27 21.53 3.11
N PHE A 153 -6.02 21.72 3.55
CA PHE A 153 -5.35 20.75 4.40
C PHE A 153 -5.65 21.00 5.88
N SER A 154 -5.82 19.92 6.64
CA SER A 154 -5.91 19.92 8.12
C SER A 154 -4.67 19.27 8.72
N THR A 155 -4.25 19.70 9.92
CA THR A 155 -3.17 19.02 10.66
C THR A 155 -3.68 17.71 11.25
N ILE A 156 -2.82 16.70 11.29
CA ILE A 156 -3.12 15.39 11.88
C ILE A 156 -1.90 14.87 12.65
N ASP A 157 -2.12 14.15 13.75
CA ASP A 157 -1.10 13.27 14.33
C ASP A 157 -1.24 11.85 13.77
N PRO A 158 -0.28 11.39 12.93
CA PRO A 158 -0.33 10.05 12.34
C PRO A 158 -0.22 8.90 13.36
N THR A 159 0.21 9.21 14.59
CA THR A 159 0.35 8.23 15.68
C THR A 159 -0.92 8.07 16.51
N ILE A 160 -1.79 9.08 16.54
CA ILE A 160 -3.02 9.09 17.35
C ILE A 160 -4.26 8.85 16.48
N GLU A 161 -4.38 9.56 15.36
CA GLU A 161 -5.56 9.47 14.48
C GLU A 161 -5.59 8.18 13.65
N GLY A 162 -4.55 7.37 13.80
CA GLY A 162 -4.65 5.94 13.69
C GLY A 162 -4.72 5.39 12.28
N GLU A 163 -5.03 6.16 11.23
CA GLU A 163 -5.04 5.68 9.83
C GLU A 163 -4.74 6.81 8.84
N PHE A 164 -3.73 6.62 8.00
CA PHE A 164 -3.57 7.38 6.77
C PHE A 164 -4.70 6.96 5.82
N LEU A 165 -5.66 7.86 5.65
CA LEU A 165 -6.76 7.82 4.71
C LEU A 165 -6.29 8.10 3.27
N PRO A 166 -7.08 7.70 2.26
CA PRO A 166 -6.81 8.08 0.88
C PRO A 166 -6.84 9.60 0.72
N GLY A 167 -5.72 10.20 0.32
CA GLY A 167 -5.63 11.64 0.10
C GLY A 167 -4.21 12.13 -0.19
N SER A 168 -3.99 13.43 -0.02
CA SER A 168 -2.65 14.03 -0.08
C SER A 168 -2.16 14.36 1.32
N TYR A 169 -0.91 14.00 1.59
CA TYR A 169 -0.20 14.32 2.81
C TYR A 169 0.95 15.28 2.50
N VAL A 170 1.12 16.28 3.36
CA VAL A 170 2.30 17.13 3.38
C VAL A 170 2.99 16.95 4.72
N ILE A 171 4.29 16.71 4.71
CA ILE A 171 5.09 16.52 5.91
C ILE A 171 6.20 17.55 5.91
N ARG A 172 6.39 18.22 7.04
CA ARG A 172 7.46 19.21 7.20
C ARG A 172 8.09 19.07 8.58
N ASN A 173 9.41 19.16 8.61
CA ASN A 173 10.13 19.40 9.85
C ASN A 173 10.03 20.89 10.23
N ILE A 174 9.53 21.17 11.43
CA ILE A 174 9.37 22.52 11.98
C ILE A 174 10.36 22.82 13.12
N SER A 175 11.37 21.98 13.28
CA SER A 175 12.41 22.18 14.28
C SER A 175 13.17 23.48 14.00
N SER A 176 13.46 24.21 15.07
CA SER A 176 14.26 25.42 15.04
C SER A 176 15.75 25.08 15.13
N VAL A 177 16.60 26.00 14.66
CA VAL A 177 18.05 25.86 14.81
C VAL A 177 18.39 25.80 16.31
N GLY A 178 18.98 24.68 16.76
CA GLY A 178 19.31 24.44 18.16
C GLY A 178 18.38 23.44 18.86
N ASP A 179 17.25 23.06 18.26
CA ASP A 179 16.40 22.00 18.78
C ASP A 179 17.19 20.68 18.85
N HIS A 180 17.08 19.99 19.99
CA HIS A 180 17.75 18.70 20.19
C HIS A 180 16.97 17.53 19.58
N PHE A 181 15.67 17.73 19.34
CA PHE A 181 14.78 16.68 18.87
C PHE A 181 13.89 17.19 17.72
N PRO A 182 13.68 16.36 16.69
CA PRO A 182 12.90 16.75 15.53
C PRO A 182 11.40 16.86 15.85
N ARG A 183 10.82 17.99 15.47
CA ARG A 183 9.39 18.28 15.51
C ARG A 183 8.82 18.24 14.09
N ILE A 184 7.83 17.40 13.87
CA ILE A 184 7.26 17.14 12.54
C ILE A 184 5.80 17.55 12.53
N CYS A 185 5.39 18.28 11.50
CA CYS A 185 4.00 18.54 11.20
C CYS A 185 3.56 17.65 10.03
N VAL A 186 2.38 17.07 10.15
CA VAL A 186 1.72 16.33 9.07
C VAL A 186 0.39 17.01 8.77
N TRP A 187 0.19 17.36 7.52
CA TRP A 187 -1.06 17.88 7.01
C TRP A 187 -1.69 16.89 6.07
N TYR A 188 -3.01 16.77 6.12
CA TYR A 188 -3.81 15.87 5.32
C TYR A 188 -4.90 16.63 4.57
N LYS A 189 -5.12 16.24 3.32
CA LYS A 189 -6.25 16.68 2.51
C LYS A 189 -6.90 15.47 1.85
N ALA A 190 -8.19 15.29 2.09
CA ALA A 190 -9.00 14.29 1.38
C ALA A 190 -9.06 14.63 -0.13
N VAL A 191 -9.04 13.59 -0.97
CA VAL A 191 -9.26 13.69 -2.42
C VAL A 191 -10.75 13.60 -2.74
#